data_AF-A0A9D6RK26-F1
#
_entry.id   AF-A0A9D6RK26-F1
#
_cell.length_a   1.000
_cell.length_b   1.000
_cell.length_c   1.000
_cell.angle_alpha   90.00
_cell.angle_beta   90.00
_cell.angle_gamma   90.00
#
_symmetry.space_group_name_H-M   'P 1'
#
loop_
_entity.id
_entity.type
_entity.pdbx_description
1 polymer ?
#
loop_
_entity_poly.entity_id
_entity_poly.type
_entity_poly.pdbx_seq_one_letter_code
_entity_poly.pdbx_strand_id
1 'polypeptide(L)'
;MRLRQFTLIVLLAVFGLQRGSAFSLLGPFKVWQTVDVGYNLPDEIGGPVLPSEGFRWNSPTIYYGFDRAFIQYFGSNGVAAVEAAIALLNALPAPSAMSADLSEYPLNTRQVNNAVSSLGIYDLKSLVLSTMLEELGVASAENFVWSLRTRRLINNTTNYSVIKLNYDPVTLRPSSYVNGALYTYEVVEGTFPTINGPVQGAVAAEIKLADLRTRGYTSVASGRGVGADPVFSAEQDPFTGDLTFSSGTFSSGEYVLGLTRDDVGALRRLYSRNTLAVEDLSLDTLASTTSGGGGPWDIPIIVTNGVTITNNFLALRGGREKVTFKRVEYDSLIGNVFQPFNYTYTDTYIQGGQFKSRQATRTIIRPDILFTVGDIGVSATLLPVFSTRTPTTFWRSFTAVNRDPTFSVSGVVQDVGPGVIEGPIDITFNSLLPVYFNVPSANTEADAFFFAWGSFDGSADAPVIYPTFGDLSVSLLTRLATGGANGGASTPWDIAPFLTVTTNGTGQVTAGTGAGGGTTP
;
A
#
# COMPACT_ATOMS: atom_id res chain seq x y z
N MET A 1 -37.24 -9.04 41.99
CA MET A 1 -36.09 -8.24 41.50
C MET A 1 -35.09 -9.18 40.80
N ARG A 2 -35.41 -9.67 39.59
CA ARG A 2 -34.56 -10.55 38.76
C ARG A 2 -34.90 -10.36 37.27
N LEU A 3 -34.72 -9.12 36.80
CA LEU A 3 -35.00 -8.75 35.40
C LEU A 3 -33.89 -7.84 34.82
N ARG A 4 -32.63 -8.16 35.11
CA ARG A 4 -31.47 -7.38 34.59
C ARG A 4 -30.31 -8.18 33.99
N GLN A 5 -30.37 -9.52 33.99
CA GLN A 5 -29.31 -10.35 33.38
C GLN A 5 -29.68 -10.94 32.01
N PHE A 6 -30.97 -11.09 31.69
CA PHE A 6 -31.38 -11.63 30.38
C PHE A 6 -31.37 -10.58 29.25
N THR A 7 -31.43 -9.29 29.57
CA THR A 7 -31.43 -8.22 28.56
C THR A 7 -30.04 -7.93 28.01
N LEU A 8 -28.96 -8.34 28.69
CA LEU A 8 -27.58 -8.13 28.24
C LEU A 8 -27.11 -9.19 27.22
N ILE A 9 -27.63 -10.42 27.29
CA ILE A 9 -27.28 -11.49 26.35
C ILE A 9 -28.02 -11.34 25.02
N VAL A 10 -29.26 -10.82 25.04
CA VAL A 10 -30.01 -10.54 23.81
C VAL A 10 -29.51 -9.29 23.10
N LEU A 11 -28.98 -8.29 23.82
CA LEU A 11 -28.32 -7.13 23.19
C LEU A 11 -26.97 -7.50 22.56
N LEU A 12 -26.21 -8.44 23.15
CA LEU A 12 -25.00 -8.97 22.50
C LEU A 12 -25.32 -9.82 21.25
N ALA A 13 -26.46 -10.52 21.22
CA ALA A 13 -26.88 -11.31 20.07
C ALA A 13 -27.46 -10.47 18.92
N VAL A 14 -28.02 -9.28 19.19
CA VAL A 14 -28.56 -8.38 18.16
C VAL A 14 -27.49 -7.45 17.55
N PHE A 15 -26.32 -7.30 18.18
CA PHE A 15 -25.12 -6.74 17.54
C PHE A 15 -24.27 -7.79 16.79
N GLY A 16 -24.73 -9.05 16.71
CA GLY A 16 -24.02 -10.20 16.13
C GLY A 16 -23.84 -10.21 14.61
N LEU A 17 -23.87 -9.06 13.92
CA LEU A 17 -23.65 -8.98 12.47
C LEU A 17 -22.82 -7.76 12.02
N GLN A 18 -21.99 -7.16 12.88
CA GLN A 18 -20.96 -6.23 12.38
C GLN A 18 -19.80 -7.05 11.81
N ARG A 19 -19.87 -7.29 10.50
CA ARG A 19 -18.84 -7.96 9.71
C ARG A 19 -17.60 -7.06 9.71
N GLY A 20 -16.60 -7.42 10.51
CA GLY A 20 -15.43 -6.60 10.83
C GLY A 20 -14.34 -6.63 9.77
N SER A 21 -14.34 -5.62 8.90
CA SER A 21 -13.15 -5.19 8.15
C SER A 21 -13.27 -3.69 7.94
N ALA A 22 -12.17 -2.96 7.96
CA ALA A 22 -12.17 -1.55 7.66
C ALA A 22 -10.87 -1.17 6.99
N PHE A 23 -10.93 -0.22 6.06
CA PHE A 23 -9.79 0.26 5.29
C PHE A 23 -9.62 1.78 5.44
N SER A 24 -8.38 2.23 5.24
CA SER A 24 -8.03 3.65 5.15
C SER A 24 -7.41 3.95 3.77
N LEU A 25 -7.67 5.15 3.25
CA LEU A 25 -7.08 5.62 1.99
C LEU A 25 -6.01 6.66 2.27
N LEU A 26 -5.00 6.70 1.41
CA LEU A 26 -3.90 7.65 1.46
C LEU A 26 -4.10 8.76 0.42
N GLY A 27 -3.67 9.97 0.77
CA GLY A 27 -3.50 11.08 -0.16
C GLY A 27 -2.50 12.11 0.38
N PRO A 28 -2.27 13.22 -0.33
CA PRO A 28 -1.48 14.33 0.18
C PRO A 28 -1.98 14.83 1.53
N PHE A 29 -1.08 15.31 2.38
CA PHE A 29 -1.47 15.82 3.69
C PHE A 29 -2.48 16.98 3.55
N LYS A 30 -3.58 16.87 4.27
CA LYS A 30 -4.50 17.97 4.50
C LYS A 30 -3.80 19.05 5.32
N VAL A 31 -4.25 20.30 5.21
CA VAL A 31 -3.65 21.44 5.91
C VAL A 31 -3.59 21.26 7.44
N TRP A 32 -4.50 20.47 8.02
CA TRP A 32 -4.51 20.16 9.45
C TRP A 32 -3.70 18.92 9.84
N GLN A 33 -3.25 18.11 8.89
CA GLN A 33 -2.41 16.93 9.13
C GLN A 33 -0.97 17.39 9.30
N THR A 34 -0.70 17.91 10.49
CA THR A 34 0.58 18.50 10.89
C THR A 34 1.20 17.69 12.04
N VAL A 35 2.49 17.91 12.28
CA VAL A 35 3.26 17.15 13.29
C VAL A 35 2.70 17.30 14.69
N ASP A 36 2.12 18.45 15.04
CA ASP A 36 1.53 18.70 16.36
C ASP A 36 0.30 17.81 16.67
N VAL A 37 -0.31 17.21 15.64
CA VAL A 37 -1.40 16.24 15.78
C VAL A 37 -1.04 14.84 15.25
N GLY A 38 0.25 14.55 15.10
CA GLY A 38 0.73 13.20 14.79
C GLY A 38 0.67 12.80 13.32
N TYR A 39 0.86 13.74 12.39
CA TYR A 39 1.01 13.49 10.95
C TYR A 39 2.20 14.24 10.37
N ASN A 40 2.54 13.95 9.12
CA ASN A 40 3.69 14.54 8.43
C ASN A 40 4.99 14.29 9.21
N LEU A 41 5.05 13.09 9.78
CA LEU A 41 6.18 12.56 10.52
C LEU A 41 7.22 12.02 9.53
N PRO A 42 8.48 11.83 9.96
CA PRO A 42 9.50 11.25 9.11
C PRO A 42 9.01 9.95 8.47
N ASP A 43 9.37 9.74 7.21
CA ASP A 43 8.98 8.60 6.39
C ASP A 43 7.49 8.50 5.99
N GLU A 44 6.61 9.41 6.41
CA GLU A 44 5.24 9.49 5.87
C GLU A 44 5.21 10.31 4.56
N ILE A 45 4.58 9.78 3.49
CA ILE A 45 4.44 10.53 2.22
C ILE A 45 3.12 11.25 2.07
N GLY A 46 2.17 10.96 2.93
CA GLY A 46 0.79 11.42 2.85
C GLY A 46 0.03 11.03 4.11
N GLY A 47 -1.22 11.50 4.19
CA GLY A 47 -2.10 11.27 5.33
C GLY A 47 -3.38 10.54 4.93
N PRO A 48 -4.14 10.03 5.91
CA PRO A 48 -5.42 9.41 5.66
C PRO A 48 -6.43 10.41 5.08
N VAL A 49 -7.21 9.98 4.09
CA VAL A 49 -8.26 10.79 3.44
C VAL A 49 -9.62 10.11 3.52
N LEU A 50 -10.70 10.87 3.32
CA LEU A 50 -12.05 10.30 3.28
C LEU A 50 -12.20 9.36 2.06
N PRO A 51 -13.14 8.40 2.09
CA PRO A 51 -13.39 7.51 0.95
C PRO A 51 -13.78 8.26 -0.33
N SER A 52 -14.29 9.48 -0.23
CA SER A 52 -14.62 10.37 -1.36
C SER A 52 -13.42 11.13 -1.92
N GLU A 53 -12.29 11.13 -1.21
CA GLU A 53 -11.09 11.88 -1.54
C GLU A 53 -9.93 10.99 -1.99
N GLY A 54 -10.19 9.70 -2.22
CA GLY A 54 -9.16 8.75 -2.62
C GLY A 54 -8.39 9.17 -3.87
N PHE A 55 -7.11 8.84 -3.88
CA PHE A 55 -6.22 8.99 -5.02
C PHE A 55 -5.99 7.63 -5.67
N ARG A 56 -5.96 7.59 -7.00
CA ARG A 56 -5.78 6.33 -7.74
C ARG A 56 -4.99 6.53 -9.02
N TRP A 57 -4.36 5.46 -9.49
CA TRP A 57 -3.89 5.40 -10.87
C TRP A 57 -5.08 5.30 -11.81
N ASN A 58 -5.11 6.12 -12.86
CA ASN A 58 -6.17 6.03 -13.87
C ASN A 58 -5.68 5.53 -15.23
N SER A 59 -4.46 4.97 -15.28
CA SER A 59 -4.00 4.17 -16.41
C SER A 59 -4.25 2.68 -16.13
N PRO A 60 -4.74 1.89 -17.10
CA PRO A 60 -5.00 0.47 -16.89
C PRO A 60 -3.72 -0.39 -16.81
N THR A 61 -2.59 0.12 -17.28
CA THR A 61 -1.29 -0.55 -17.14
C THR A 61 -0.27 0.41 -16.58
N ILE A 62 0.40 -0.02 -15.52
CA ILE A 62 1.49 0.67 -14.85
C ILE A 62 2.77 -0.11 -15.14
N TYR A 63 3.75 0.58 -15.69
CA TYR A 63 5.01 -0.04 -16.08
C TYR A 63 6.03 0.06 -14.95
N TYR A 64 6.66 -1.03 -14.58
CA TYR A 64 7.70 -1.01 -13.55
C TYR A 64 9.01 -1.60 -14.06
N GLY A 65 10.12 -1.22 -13.42
CA GLY A 65 11.45 -1.68 -13.79
C GLY A 65 12.41 -1.71 -12.61
N PHE A 66 13.61 -2.21 -12.86
CA PHE A 66 14.71 -2.28 -11.92
C PHE A 66 15.90 -1.53 -12.49
N ASP A 67 16.59 -0.73 -11.69
CA ASP A 67 17.85 -0.15 -12.12
C ASP A 67 19.03 -1.08 -11.85
N ARG A 68 20.21 -0.66 -12.34
CA ARG A 68 21.47 -1.35 -12.10
C ARG A 68 21.74 -1.55 -10.60
N ALA A 69 21.50 -0.55 -9.75
CA ALA A 69 21.84 -0.65 -8.34
C ALA A 69 21.02 -1.75 -7.66
N PHE A 70 19.73 -1.84 -7.96
CA PHE A 70 18.87 -2.93 -7.51
C PHE A 70 19.38 -4.28 -7.98
N ILE A 71 19.65 -4.44 -9.29
CA ILE A 71 20.11 -5.72 -9.85
C ILE A 71 21.47 -6.11 -9.26
N GLN A 72 22.37 -5.16 -9.02
CA GLN A 72 23.69 -5.41 -8.44
C GLN A 72 23.62 -5.79 -6.95
N TYR A 73 22.64 -5.28 -6.22
CA TYR A 73 22.52 -5.53 -4.80
C TYR A 73 21.72 -6.83 -4.54
N PHE A 74 20.56 -6.95 -5.18
CA PHE A 74 19.59 -8.03 -4.94
C PHE A 74 19.69 -9.20 -5.94
N GLY A 75 20.32 -9.01 -7.10
CA GLY A 75 20.45 -10.03 -8.12
C GLY A 75 19.11 -10.55 -8.66
N SER A 76 19.13 -11.74 -9.27
CA SER A 76 17.94 -12.39 -9.81
C SER A 76 16.91 -12.76 -8.74
N ASN A 77 17.37 -13.08 -7.53
CA ASN A 77 16.50 -13.54 -6.45
C ASN A 77 15.64 -12.40 -5.91
N GLY A 78 16.19 -11.19 -5.71
CA GLY A 78 15.36 -10.09 -5.27
C GLY A 78 14.47 -9.52 -6.38
N VAL A 79 14.88 -9.65 -7.66
CA VAL A 79 13.96 -9.43 -8.80
C VAL A 79 12.77 -10.39 -8.69
N ALA A 80 13.01 -11.69 -8.45
CA ALA A 80 11.95 -12.67 -8.28
C ALA A 80 11.05 -12.36 -7.06
N ALA A 81 11.61 -11.84 -5.97
CA ALA A 81 10.84 -11.42 -4.79
C ALA A 81 9.88 -10.25 -5.11
N VAL A 82 10.35 -9.24 -5.86
CA VAL A 82 9.50 -8.13 -6.32
C VAL A 82 8.43 -8.62 -7.29
N GLU A 83 8.79 -9.48 -8.24
CA GLU A 83 7.85 -10.10 -9.18
C GLU A 83 6.76 -10.90 -8.44
N ALA A 84 7.10 -11.60 -7.37
CA ALA A 84 6.14 -12.33 -6.55
C ALA A 84 5.15 -11.38 -5.82
N ALA A 85 5.61 -10.22 -5.34
CA ALA A 85 4.73 -9.20 -4.78
C ALA A 85 3.81 -8.59 -5.85
N ILE A 86 4.35 -8.27 -7.03
CA ILE A 86 3.59 -7.75 -8.17
C ILE A 86 2.56 -8.79 -8.68
N ALA A 87 2.92 -10.07 -8.67
CA ALA A 87 2.01 -11.15 -9.07
C ALA A 87 0.77 -11.21 -8.18
N LEU A 88 0.90 -10.96 -6.87
CA LEU A 88 -0.25 -10.88 -5.95
C LEU A 88 -1.20 -9.72 -6.32
N LEU A 89 -0.67 -8.56 -6.70
CA LEU A 89 -1.47 -7.42 -7.15
C LEU A 89 -2.14 -7.70 -8.51
N ASN A 90 -1.40 -8.29 -9.46
CA ASN A 90 -1.92 -8.63 -10.78
C ASN A 90 -2.99 -9.75 -10.76
N ALA A 91 -2.91 -10.64 -9.76
CA ALA A 91 -3.86 -11.72 -9.55
C ALA A 91 -5.23 -11.22 -9.06
N LEU A 92 -5.34 -9.97 -8.58
CA LEU A 92 -6.61 -9.43 -8.18
C LEU A 92 -7.62 -9.44 -9.34
N PRO A 93 -8.86 -9.92 -9.11
CA PRO A 93 -9.95 -9.74 -10.05
C PRO A 93 -10.39 -8.28 -10.07
N ALA A 94 -11.23 -7.93 -11.05
CA ALA A 94 -11.92 -6.65 -11.02
C ALA A 94 -12.82 -6.53 -9.77
N PRO A 95 -12.95 -5.34 -9.14
CA PRO A 95 -13.93 -5.01 -8.11
C PRO A 95 -15.33 -5.56 -8.38
N SER A 96 -15.81 -5.47 -9.62
CA SER A 96 -17.12 -5.99 -10.02
C SER A 96 -17.26 -7.51 -9.96
N ALA A 97 -16.16 -8.24 -9.90
CA ALA A 97 -16.12 -9.70 -9.80
C ALA A 97 -15.82 -10.20 -8.38
N MET A 98 -15.50 -9.31 -7.43
CA MET A 98 -15.29 -9.65 -6.03
C MET A 98 -16.63 -9.87 -5.32
N SER A 99 -16.65 -10.69 -4.26
CA SER A 99 -17.84 -10.84 -3.43
C SER A 99 -18.18 -9.53 -2.71
N ALA A 100 -19.44 -9.34 -2.32
CA ALA A 100 -19.87 -8.13 -1.63
C ALA A 100 -19.15 -7.92 -0.29
N ASP A 101 -18.87 -9.01 0.44
CA ASP A 101 -18.23 -9.00 1.75
C ASP A 101 -16.74 -9.35 1.76
N LEU A 102 -16.14 -9.55 0.58
CA LEU A 102 -14.72 -9.87 0.41
C LEU A 102 -14.29 -11.13 1.18
N SER A 103 -15.21 -12.08 1.36
CA SER A 103 -15.00 -13.29 2.16
C SER A 103 -13.93 -14.23 1.59
N GLU A 104 -13.63 -14.12 0.30
CA GLU A 104 -12.53 -14.82 -0.38
C GLU A 104 -11.13 -14.35 0.06
N TYR A 105 -11.02 -13.19 0.73
CA TYR A 105 -9.76 -12.69 1.27
C TYR A 105 -9.63 -12.95 2.77
N PRO A 106 -8.46 -13.42 3.22
CA PRO A 106 -8.19 -13.69 4.63
C PRO A 106 -8.14 -12.39 5.45
N LEU A 107 -8.41 -12.52 6.75
CA LEU A 107 -8.29 -11.41 7.71
C LEU A 107 -6.85 -11.19 8.17
N ASN A 108 -5.98 -12.20 8.03
CA ASN A 108 -4.56 -12.08 8.33
C ASN A 108 -3.76 -12.97 7.37
N THR A 109 -2.67 -12.42 6.84
CA THR A 109 -1.73 -13.14 5.97
C THR A 109 -0.29 -13.10 6.48
N ARG A 110 -0.05 -12.37 7.58
CA ARG A 110 1.26 -12.26 8.20
C ARG A 110 1.61 -13.56 8.91
N GLN A 111 2.84 -14.02 8.71
CA GLN A 111 3.42 -15.22 9.27
C GLN A 111 4.82 -14.91 9.78
N VAL A 112 5.35 -15.78 10.66
CA VAL A 112 6.68 -15.61 11.25
C VAL A 112 7.50 -16.88 11.04
N ASN A 113 8.72 -16.72 10.52
CA ASN A 113 9.75 -17.74 10.53
C ASN A 113 10.73 -17.44 11.68
N ASN A 114 10.61 -18.19 12.79
CA ASN A 114 11.39 -17.92 14.00
C ASN A 114 12.91 -18.10 13.81
N ALA A 115 13.33 -19.03 12.93
CA ALA A 115 14.75 -19.24 12.64
C ALA A 115 15.34 -18.05 11.89
N VAL A 116 14.58 -17.45 10.97
CA VAL A 116 14.96 -16.24 10.25
C VAL A 116 14.85 -15.00 11.14
N SER A 117 13.85 -14.96 12.04
CA SER A 117 13.64 -13.86 12.98
C SER A 117 14.84 -13.65 13.90
N SER A 118 15.42 -14.75 14.41
CA SER A 118 16.65 -14.71 15.23
C SER A 118 17.89 -14.21 14.48
N LEU A 119 17.85 -14.19 13.14
CA LEU A 119 18.93 -13.71 12.30
C LEU A 119 18.74 -12.25 11.87
N GLY A 120 17.68 -11.56 12.31
CA GLY A 120 17.50 -10.14 11.98
C GLY A 120 17.18 -9.86 10.51
N ILE A 121 16.66 -10.84 9.77
CA ILE A 121 16.42 -10.74 8.33
C ILE A 121 15.00 -10.25 8.03
N TYR A 122 14.85 -9.29 7.13
CA TYR A 122 13.59 -8.71 6.69
C TYR A 122 13.22 -9.17 5.28
N ASP A 123 11.95 -9.57 5.08
CA ASP A 123 11.49 -10.08 3.80
C ASP A 123 11.24 -8.97 2.77
N LEU A 124 11.99 -9.03 1.65
CA LEU A 124 11.89 -8.05 0.56
C LEU A 124 10.52 -8.06 -0.11
N LYS A 125 9.93 -9.24 -0.36
CA LYS A 125 8.61 -9.37 -1.02
C LYS A 125 7.53 -8.67 -0.20
N SER A 126 7.51 -8.89 1.11
CA SER A 126 6.52 -8.32 2.00
C SER A 126 6.60 -6.79 2.05
N LEU A 127 7.82 -6.24 2.16
CA LEU A 127 8.01 -4.79 2.15
C LEU A 127 7.61 -4.16 0.82
N VAL A 128 7.94 -4.80 -0.31
CA VAL A 128 7.52 -4.36 -1.65
C VAL A 128 6.00 -4.33 -1.73
N LEU A 129 5.32 -5.40 -1.31
CA LEU A 129 3.86 -5.45 -1.36
C LEU A 129 3.21 -4.33 -0.54
N SER A 130 3.71 -4.07 0.67
CA SER A 130 3.23 -2.99 1.53
C SER A 130 3.45 -1.61 0.90
N THR A 131 4.65 -1.35 0.38
CA THR A 131 5.00 -0.07 -0.25
C THR A 131 4.19 0.15 -1.53
N MET A 132 3.94 -0.91 -2.30
CA MET A 132 3.09 -0.84 -3.48
C MET A 132 1.63 -0.51 -3.14
N LEU A 133 1.08 -1.03 -2.03
CA LEU A 133 -0.27 -0.65 -1.57
C LEU A 133 -0.33 0.84 -1.23
N GLU A 134 0.71 1.35 -0.58
CA GLU A 134 0.83 2.78 -0.29
C GLU A 134 0.80 3.63 -1.57
N GLU A 135 1.62 3.27 -2.56
CA GLU A 135 1.68 3.93 -3.87
C GLU A 135 0.47 3.64 -4.78
N LEU A 136 -0.48 2.86 -4.29
CA LEU A 136 -1.80 2.66 -4.88
C LEU A 136 -2.89 3.48 -4.18
N GLY A 137 -2.55 4.28 -3.17
CA GLY A 137 -3.48 5.12 -2.42
C GLY A 137 -4.10 4.43 -1.20
N VAL A 138 -3.49 3.35 -0.69
CA VAL A 138 -3.94 2.64 0.51
C VAL A 138 -3.13 3.08 1.72
N ALA A 139 -3.81 3.33 2.84
CA ALA A 139 -3.16 3.65 4.11
C ALA A 139 -3.32 2.48 5.09
N SER A 140 -2.40 2.35 6.06
CA SER A 140 -2.51 1.40 7.17
C SER A 140 -3.83 1.60 7.91
N ALA A 141 -4.74 0.63 7.83
CA ALA A 141 -6.06 0.75 8.43
C ALA A 141 -6.00 0.79 9.96
N GLU A 142 -5.01 0.12 10.55
CA GLU A 142 -4.78 0.08 12.00
C GLU A 142 -4.31 1.42 12.56
N ASN A 143 -3.55 2.21 11.79
CA ASN A 143 -3.00 3.48 12.25
C ASN A 143 -4.02 4.63 12.24
N PHE A 144 -5.14 4.44 11.54
CA PHE A 144 -6.12 5.49 11.29
C PHE A 144 -7.55 5.08 11.65
N VAL A 145 -7.70 4.07 12.52
CA VAL A 145 -8.98 3.75 13.14
C VAL A 145 -9.48 4.95 13.92
N TRP A 146 -8.59 5.56 14.70
CA TRP A 146 -8.74 6.77 15.48
C TRP A 146 -7.63 7.74 15.11
N SER A 147 -7.99 9.00 14.89
CA SER A 147 -7.14 10.00 14.27
C SER A 147 -7.33 11.33 14.96
N LEU A 148 -6.24 11.94 15.42
CA LEU A 148 -6.29 13.22 16.12
C LEU A 148 -6.53 14.35 15.11
N ARG A 149 -7.73 14.94 15.13
CA ARG A 149 -8.12 15.97 14.17
C ARG A 149 -7.62 17.36 14.55
N THR A 150 -7.63 17.67 15.85
CA THR A 150 -7.20 18.97 16.35
C THR A 150 -6.60 18.81 17.74
N ARG A 151 -5.53 19.56 17.99
CA ARG A 151 -4.96 19.82 19.31
C ARG A 151 -4.99 21.32 19.55
N ARG A 152 -5.59 21.78 20.66
CA ARG A 152 -5.72 23.22 20.94
C ARG A 152 -5.67 23.52 22.43
N LEU A 153 -4.96 24.58 22.80
CA LEU A 153 -5.00 25.13 24.14
C LEU A 153 -6.28 25.97 24.34
N ILE A 154 -7.11 25.62 25.31
CA ILE A 154 -8.30 26.38 25.71
C ILE A 154 -8.23 26.56 27.22
N ASN A 155 -8.24 27.80 27.69
CA ASN A 155 -8.10 28.15 29.11
C ASN A 155 -6.90 27.46 29.78
N ASN A 156 -5.76 27.44 29.09
CA ASN A 156 -4.51 26.81 29.54
C ASN A 156 -4.55 25.28 29.70
N THR A 157 -5.57 24.62 29.16
CA THR A 157 -5.68 23.16 29.09
C THR A 157 -5.59 22.71 27.64
N THR A 158 -4.78 21.69 27.34
CA THR A 158 -4.74 21.10 26.00
C THR A 158 -5.99 20.26 25.78
N ASN A 159 -6.70 20.51 24.69
CA ASN A 159 -7.93 19.84 24.29
C ASN A 159 -7.72 19.19 22.92
N TYR A 160 -8.46 18.11 22.70
CA TYR A 160 -8.30 17.24 21.53
C TYR A 160 -9.65 16.98 20.87
N SER A 161 -9.67 16.84 19.55
CA SER A 161 -10.77 16.20 18.83
C SER A 161 -10.25 14.97 18.10
N VAL A 162 -10.93 13.84 18.27
CA VAL A 162 -10.56 12.57 17.64
C VAL A 162 -11.67 12.15 16.69
N ILE A 163 -11.28 11.71 15.48
CA ILE A 163 -12.15 11.25 14.42
C ILE A 163 -11.76 9.85 13.98
N LYS A 164 -12.58 9.21 13.15
CA LYS A 164 -12.24 7.96 12.49
C LYS A 164 -11.97 8.21 11.02
N LEU A 165 -10.86 7.69 10.50
CA LEU A 165 -10.51 7.73 9.09
C LEU A 165 -10.33 6.31 8.53
N ASN A 166 -11.13 5.40 9.07
CA ASN A 166 -11.17 4.00 8.73
C ASN A 166 -12.62 3.55 8.51
N TYR A 167 -12.88 2.84 7.42
CA TYR A 167 -14.23 2.66 6.88
C TYR A 167 -14.51 1.21 6.52
N ASP A 168 -15.71 0.75 6.84
CA ASP A 168 -16.15 -0.58 6.42
C ASP A 168 -16.21 -0.67 4.87
N PRO A 169 -15.57 -1.66 4.23
CA PRO A 169 -15.44 -1.76 2.78
C PRO A 169 -16.77 -2.00 2.05
N VAL A 170 -17.84 -2.36 2.77
CA VAL A 170 -19.16 -2.65 2.20
C VAL A 170 -20.09 -1.45 2.35
N THR A 171 -20.16 -0.90 3.56
CA THR A 171 -21.11 0.15 3.95
C THR A 171 -20.54 1.55 3.88
N LEU A 172 -19.21 1.69 3.79
CA LEU A 172 -18.46 2.95 3.86
C LEU A 172 -18.73 3.76 5.14
N ARG A 173 -19.22 3.11 6.19
CA ARG A 173 -19.41 3.74 7.50
C ARG A 173 -18.10 3.69 8.28
N PRO A 174 -17.78 4.71 9.08
CA PRO A 174 -16.64 4.65 9.98
C PRO A 174 -16.70 3.43 10.89
N SER A 175 -15.60 2.71 11.02
CA SER A 175 -15.50 1.45 11.76
C SER A 175 -14.37 1.48 12.77
N SER A 176 -14.53 0.77 13.89
CA SER A 176 -13.46 0.49 14.86
C SER A 176 -12.84 -0.90 14.66
N TYR A 177 -13.26 -1.63 13.64
CA TYR A 177 -12.85 -3.00 13.40
C TYR A 177 -11.96 -3.11 12.16
N VAL A 178 -10.71 -3.52 12.33
CA VAL A 178 -9.81 -3.88 11.23
C VAL A 178 -9.60 -5.38 11.25
N ASN A 179 -9.91 -6.06 10.16
CA ASN A 179 -9.74 -7.51 10.05
C ASN A 179 -10.31 -8.33 11.22
N GLY A 180 -11.44 -7.86 11.79
CA GLY A 180 -12.10 -8.46 12.93
C GLY A 180 -11.58 -8.02 14.31
N ALA A 181 -10.39 -7.39 14.38
CA ALA A 181 -9.83 -6.85 15.61
C ALA A 181 -10.50 -5.51 15.95
N LEU A 182 -10.88 -5.32 17.22
CA LEU A 182 -11.48 -4.09 17.73
C LEU A 182 -10.40 -3.15 18.26
N TYR A 183 -10.44 -1.89 17.86
CA TYR A 183 -9.51 -0.85 18.31
C TYR A 183 -10.21 0.27 19.09
N THR A 184 -9.56 0.72 20.15
CA THR A 184 -9.83 1.98 20.87
C THR A 184 -8.58 2.87 20.80
N TYR A 185 -8.59 4.05 21.43
CA TYR A 185 -7.43 4.94 21.46
C TYR A 185 -7.12 5.48 22.85
N GLU A 186 -5.86 5.91 23.03
CA GLU A 186 -5.42 6.80 24.10
C GLU A 186 -4.75 8.03 23.46
N VAL A 187 -4.99 9.24 23.99
CA VAL A 187 -4.27 10.43 23.51
C VAL A 187 -2.96 10.54 24.26
N VAL A 188 -1.85 10.41 23.53
CA VAL A 188 -0.49 10.48 24.08
C VAL A 188 0.16 11.78 23.65
N GLU A 189 0.52 12.63 24.61
CA GLU A 189 1.36 13.80 24.39
C GLU A 189 2.83 13.38 24.31
N GLY A 190 3.57 13.98 23.39
CA GLY A 190 4.95 13.62 23.16
C GLY A 190 5.72 14.66 22.37
N THR A 191 7.01 14.42 22.27
CA THR A 191 7.89 15.20 21.41
C THR A 191 8.25 14.34 20.20
N PHE A 192 7.84 14.78 19.01
CA PHE A 192 8.03 14.05 17.76
C PHE A 192 9.27 14.56 17.02
N PRO A 193 10.10 13.66 16.46
CA PRO A 193 11.25 14.06 15.67
C PRO A 193 10.79 14.68 14.34
N THR A 194 11.42 15.79 13.93
CA THR A 194 11.25 16.34 12.57
C THR A 194 12.59 16.78 12.01
N ILE A 195 12.66 17.00 10.69
CA ILE A 195 13.85 17.53 10.00
C ILE A 195 14.29 18.90 10.55
N ASN A 196 13.38 19.68 11.13
CA ASN A 196 13.65 21.02 11.68
C ASN A 196 13.80 21.00 13.21
N GLY A 197 14.01 19.81 13.80
CA GLY A 197 14.11 19.59 15.23
C GLY A 197 12.81 19.05 15.85
N PRO A 198 12.86 18.64 17.12
CA PRO A 198 11.72 18.00 17.77
C PRO A 198 10.55 18.97 18.00
N VAL A 199 9.32 18.52 17.76
CA VAL A 199 8.08 19.31 17.92
C VAL A 199 7.19 18.67 18.98
N GLN A 200 6.65 19.49 19.89
CA GLN A 200 5.65 19.02 20.86
C GLN A 200 4.30 18.82 20.17
N GLY A 201 3.71 17.64 20.34
CA GLY A 201 2.41 17.31 19.77
C GLY A 201 1.69 16.23 20.56
N ALA A 202 0.63 15.69 19.96
CA ALA A 202 -0.04 14.50 20.46
C ALA A 202 -0.45 13.59 19.30
N VAL A 203 -0.72 12.33 19.63
CA VAL A 203 -1.24 11.32 18.72
C VAL A 203 -2.41 10.60 19.39
N ALA A 204 -3.37 10.13 18.60
CA ALA A 204 -4.33 9.13 19.06
C ALA A 204 -3.67 7.75 18.92
N ALA A 205 -3.03 7.28 19.98
CA ALA A 205 -2.35 6.00 20.01
C ALA A 205 -3.37 4.86 19.92
N GLU A 206 -3.17 3.96 18.96
CA GLU A 206 -4.12 2.89 18.64
C GLU A 206 -3.97 1.73 19.61
N ILE A 207 -5.06 1.34 20.28
CA ILE A 207 -5.07 0.24 21.23
C ILE A 207 -5.97 -0.86 20.68
N LYS A 208 -5.35 -1.93 20.22
CA LYS A 208 -6.04 -3.16 19.86
C LYS A 208 -6.50 -3.87 21.12
N LEU A 209 -7.82 -4.01 21.26
CA LEU A 209 -8.42 -4.65 22.42
C LEU A 209 -8.20 -6.17 22.39
N ALA A 210 -8.11 -6.74 23.58
CA ALA A 210 -7.82 -8.15 23.80
C ALA A 210 -8.79 -9.09 23.05
N ASP A 211 -8.27 -9.81 22.05
CA ASP A 211 -8.95 -10.94 21.41
C ASP A 211 -7.93 -11.96 20.89
N LEU A 212 -7.98 -13.18 21.43
CA LEU A 212 -7.11 -14.30 21.02
C LEU A 212 -7.26 -14.65 19.54
N ARG A 213 -8.42 -14.41 18.93
CA ARG A 213 -8.69 -14.75 17.53
C ARG A 213 -8.00 -13.80 16.57
N THR A 214 -7.63 -12.62 17.02
CA THR A 214 -7.08 -11.57 16.16
C THR A 214 -5.70 -11.15 16.60
N ARG A 215 -5.09 -11.82 17.60
CA ARG A 215 -3.76 -11.50 18.11
C ARG A 215 -2.72 -11.45 16.98
N GLY A 216 -1.97 -10.36 16.89
CA GLY A 216 -0.98 -10.15 15.81
C GLY A 216 -1.54 -9.90 14.40
N TYR A 217 -2.87 -9.84 14.23
CA TYR A 217 -3.47 -9.44 12.95
C TYR A 217 -3.13 -8.00 12.62
N THR A 218 -2.72 -7.78 11.38
CA THR A 218 -2.35 -6.49 10.78
C THR A 218 -2.65 -6.53 9.28
N SER A 219 -2.88 -5.36 8.71
CA SER A 219 -2.97 -5.13 7.27
C SER A 219 -1.60 -5.33 6.62
N VAL A 220 -1.60 -5.60 5.32
CA VAL A 220 -0.32 -5.58 4.59
C VAL A 220 0.15 -4.14 4.40
N ALA A 221 -0.77 -3.17 4.29
CA ALA A 221 -0.46 -1.75 4.20
C ALA A 221 0.24 -1.17 5.46
N SER A 222 0.18 -1.81 6.62
CA SER A 222 0.91 -1.40 7.83
C SER A 222 2.39 -1.78 7.81
N GLY A 223 2.78 -2.67 6.91
CA GLY A 223 4.09 -3.31 6.81
C GLY A 223 5.23 -2.41 6.32
N ARG A 224 5.51 -1.32 7.01
CA ARG A 224 6.75 -0.55 6.81
C ARG A 224 7.92 -1.23 7.52
N GLY A 225 9.15 -1.00 7.06
CA GLY A 225 10.35 -1.46 7.78
C GLY A 225 10.52 -0.78 9.14
N VAL A 226 11.43 -1.29 9.97
CA VAL A 226 11.68 -0.74 11.32
C VAL A 226 12.19 0.71 11.23
N GLY A 227 11.66 1.57 12.10
CA GLY A 227 12.04 3.00 12.19
C GLY A 227 11.23 3.96 11.31
N ALA A 228 10.33 3.43 10.46
CA ALA A 228 9.53 4.22 9.51
C ALA A 228 8.22 4.79 10.09
N ASP A 229 7.90 4.52 11.36
CA ASP A 229 6.65 4.99 11.94
C ASP A 229 6.79 5.30 13.44
N PRO A 230 6.62 6.57 13.87
CA PRO A 230 6.46 6.92 15.28
C PRO A 230 5.03 6.67 15.79
N VAL A 231 4.12 6.04 15.01
CA VAL A 231 2.78 5.68 15.48
C VAL A 231 2.88 4.75 16.68
N PHE A 232 2.45 5.29 17.82
CA PHE A 232 2.29 4.55 19.05
C PHE A 232 1.06 3.67 18.92
N SER A 233 1.26 2.36 18.78
CA SER A 233 0.19 1.38 18.90
C SER A 233 0.52 0.35 19.98
N ALA A 234 -0.52 -0.18 20.59
CA ALA A 234 -0.42 -1.22 21.61
C ALA A 234 -1.47 -2.30 21.39
N GLU A 235 -1.11 -3.54 21.73
CA GLU A 235 -2.01 -4.67 21.79
C GLU A 235 -2.22 -5.06 23.25
N GLN A 236 -3.48 -5.17 23.64
CA GLN A 236 -3.87 -5.60 24.99
C GLN A 236 -3.78 -7.12 25.11
N ASP A 237 -3.04 -7.61 26.10
CA ASP A 237 -2.95 -9.03 26.38
C ASP A 237 -4.30 -9.57 26.87
N PRO A 238 -4.83 -10.66 26.28
CA PRO A 238 -6.16 -11.17 26.62
C PRO A 238 -6.24 -11.88 27.98
N PHE A 239 -5.11 -12.20 28.61
CA PHE A 239 -5.07 -12.87 29.91
C PHE A 239 -4.72 -11.90 31.03
N THR A 240 -3.74 -11.03 30.84
CA THR A 240 -3.30 -10.09 31.88
C THR A 240 -3.97 -8.72 31.78
N GLY A 241 -4.46 -8.36 30.59
CA GLY A 241 -4.98 -7.01 30.31
C GLY A 241 -3.90 -5.96 30.14
N ASP A 242 -2.62 -6.35 30.21
CA ASP A 242 -1.48 -5.45 30.06
C ASP A 242 -1.39 -4.97 28.61
N LEU A 243 -0.96 -3.72 28.44
CA LEU A 243 -0.68 -3.16 27.13
C LEU A 243 0.76 -3.50 26.73
N THR A 244 0.90 -4.17 25.59
CA THR A 244 2.19 -4.41 24.96
C THR A 244 2.34 -3.49 23.78
N PHE A 245 3.43 -2.73 23.71
CA PHE A 245 3.74 -1.94 22.52
C PHE A 245 3.81 -2.88 21.32
N SER A 246 3.02 -2.58 20.30
CA SER A 246 2.99 -3.32 19.05
C SER A 246 3.24 -2.32 17.94
N SER A 247 4.33 -2.44 17.18
CA SER A 247 4.47 -1.67 15.95
C SER A 247 3.73 -2.39 14.84
N GLY A 248 2.87 -1.70 14.09
CA GLY A 248 2.21 -2.28 12.91
C GLY A 248 3.18 -2.64 11.77
N THR A 249 4.45 -2.22 11.89
CA THR A 249 5.56 -2.45 10.99
C THR A 249 5.94 -3.94 10.88
N PHE A 250 6.65 -4.31 9.82
CA PHE A 250 7.24 -5.65 9.73
C PHE A 250 8.45 -5.75 10.65
N SER A 251 8.54 -6.88 11.36
CA SER A 251 9.71 -7.27 12.15
C SER A 251 10.56 -8.32 11.44
N SER A 252 11.75 -8.61 11.97
CA SER A 252 12.62 -9.66 11.41
C SER A 252 11.93 -11.03 11.41
N GLY A 253 12.07 -11.76 10.32
CA GLY A 253 11.44 -13.07 10.12
C GLY A 253 9.94 -13.03 9.85
N GLU A 254 9.31 -11.86 9.83
CA GLU A 254 7.92 -11.72 9.40
C GLU A 254 7.82 -11.67 7.87
N TYR A 255 6.78 -12.29 7.33
CA TYR A 255 6.48 -12.27 5.91
C TYR A 255 4.97 -12.40 5.67
N VAL A 256 4.50 -11.99 4.49
CA VAL A 256 3.09 -12.07 4.09
C VAL A 256 2.86 -13.05 2.96
N LEU A 257 1.75 -13.79 3.07
CA LEU A 257 1.33 -14.75 2.05
C LEU A 257 0.54 -14.10 0.90
N GLY A 258 -0.13 -12.98 1.16
CA GLY A 258 -1.03 -12.29 0.24
C GLY A 258 -1.64 -11.04 0.89
N LEU A 259 -2.63 -10.45 0.22
CA LEU A 259 -3.36 -9.28 0.71
C LEU A 259 -4.41 -9.66 1.76
N THR A 260 -4.64 -8.78 2.73
CA THR A 260 -5.75 -8.92 3.68
C THR A 260 -7.03 -8.26 3.15
N ARG A 261 -8.16 -8.62 3.75
CA ARG A 261 -9.50 -8.19 3.32
C ARG A 261 -9.66 -6.67 3.29
N ASP A 262 -9.07 -5.97 4.23
CA ASP A 262 -9.05 -4.51 4.30
C ASP A 262 -8.22 -3.85 3.19
N ASP A 263 -7.03 -4.37 2.87
CA ASP A 263 -6.22 -3.88 1.74
C ASP A 263 -7.02 -3.97 0.43
N VAL A 264 -7.67 -5.11 0.22
CA VAL A 264 -8.53 -5.32 -0.97
C VAL A 264 -9.79 -4.46 -0.89
N GLY A 265 -10.30 -4.19 0.31
CA GLY A 265 -11.38 -3.24 0.55
C GLY A 265 -11.04 -1.83 0.06
N ALA A 266 -9.84 -1.34 0.37
CA ALA A 266 -9.33 -0.06 -0.11
C ALA A 266 -9.21 -0.03 -1.63
N LEU A 267 -8.57 -1.04 -2.22
CA LEU A 267 -8.40 -1.14 -3.67
C LEU A 267 -9.75 -1.25 -4.39
N ARG A 268 -10.69 -2.04 -3.87
CA ARG A 268 -12.05 -2.14 -4.39
C ARG A 268 -12.74 -0.78 -4.37
N ARG A 269 -12.58 -0.02 -3.27
CA ARG A 269 -13.12 1.34 -3.18
C ARG A 269 -12.50 2.25 -4.23
N LEU A 270 -11.18 2.29 -4.40
CA LEU A 270 -10.53 3.17 -5.37
C LEU A 270 -10.88 2.84 -6.83
N TYR A 271 -10.86 1.54 -7.16
CA TYR A 271 -10.91 1.07 -8.54
C TYR A 271 -12.31 0.64 -9.03
N SER A 272 -13.34 0.62 -8.18
CA SER A 272 -14.71 0.37 -8.64
C SER A 272 -15.19 1.45 -9.63
N ARG A 273 -15.90 1.02 -10.69
CA ARG A 273 -16.62 1.90 -11.64
C ARG A 273 -17.58 2.86 -10.96
N ASN A 274 -18.08 2.51 -9.77
CA ASN A 274 -19.02 3.34 -9.02
C ASN A 274 -18.33 4.43 -8.19
N THR A 275 -17.00 4.40 -8.10
CA THR A 275 -16.22 5.47 -7.49
C THR A 275 -15.98 6.54 -8.55
N LEU A 276 -16.99 7.38 -8.72
CA LEU A 276 -16.97 8.45 -9.70
C LEU A 276 -16.17 9.65 -9.19
N ALA A 277 -15.28 10.17 -10.02
CA ALA A 277 -14.57 11.43 -9.80
C ALA A 277 -14.37 12.14 -11.14
N VAL A 278 -14.48 13.46 -11.15
CA VAL A 278 -14.00 14.29 -12.25
C VAL A 278 -12.48 14.34 -12.14
N GLU A 279 -11.80 13.78 -13.12
CA GLU A 279 -10.34 13.67 -13.12
C GLU A 279 -9.82 13.93 -14.53
N ASP A 280 -8.51 14.09 -14.67
CA ASP A 280 -7.83 14.15 -15.95
C ASP A 280 -7.03 12.85 -16.18
N LEU A 281 -6.69 12.53 -17.42
CA LEU A 281 -5.74 11.44 -17.70
C LEU A 281 -4.34 11.81 -17.21
N SER A 282 -3.48 10.83 -16.95
CA SER A 282 -2.10 11.06 -16.52
C SER A 282 -1.36 12.03 -17.44
N LEU A 283 -0.40 12.79 -16.89
CA LEU A 283 0.25 13.91 -17.61
C LEU A 283 1.01 13.49 -18.88
N ASP A 284 1.41 12.23 -18.95
CA ASP A 284 2.08 11.61 -20.09
C ASP A 284 1.10 11.09 -21.18
N THR A 285 -0.21 11.32 -20.99
CA THR A 285 -1.26 10.84 -21.90
C THR A 285 -1.73 11.91 -22.88
N LEU A 286 -1.75 11.54 -24.15
CA LEU A 286 -2.44 12.24 -25.23
C LEU A 286 -3.71 11.47 -25.59
N ALA A 287 -4.85 12.12 -25.74
CA ALA A 287 -6.06 11.47 -26.26
C ALA A 287 -6.55 12.16 -27.54
N SER A 288 -7.03 11.34 -28.48
CA SER A 288 -7.58 11.86 -29.74
C SER A 288 -9.00 12.35 -29.51
N THR A 289 -9.30 13.60 -29.89
CA THR A 289 -10.67 14.08 -30.01
C THR A 289 -10.99 14.41 -31.47
N THR A 290 -12.08 13.86 -31.98
CA THR A 290 -12.64 14.28 -33.28
C THR A 290 -13.33 15.62 -33.05
N SER A 291 -12.74 16.73 -33.51
CA SER A 291 -13.34 18.06 -33.39
C SER A 291 -14.56 18.16 -34.30
N GLY A 292 -15.75 18.11 -33.71
CA GLY A 292 -16.97 18.64 -34.33
C GLY A 292 -17.22 20.05 -33.80
N GLY A 293 -16.83 21.08 -34.57
CA GLY A 293 -17.25 22.48 -34.40
C GLY A 293 -16.57 23.27 -33.27
N GLY A 294 -15.51 24.01 -33.61
CA GLY A 294 -14.84 24.93 -32.68
C GLY A 294 -15.67 26.18 -32.39
N GLY A 295 -15.83 26.51 -31.10
CA GLY A 295 -16.45 27.74 -30.64
C GLY A 295 -15.41 28.84 -30.40
N PRO A 296 -15.80 30.14 -30.37
CA PRO A 296 -14.87 31.27 -30.20
C PRO A 296 -14.13 31.35 -28.85
N TRP A 297 -14.32 30.37 -27.97
CA TRP A 297 -13.68 30.27 -26.65
C TRP A 297 -12.75 29.06 -26.52
N ASP A 298 -12.52 28.30 -27.59
CA ASP A 298 -11.60 27.16 -27.56
C ASP A 298 -10.13 27.62 -27.52
N ILE A 299 -9.37 26.98 -26.63
CA ILE A 299 -7.93 27.20 -26.34
C ILE A 299 -7.06 26.81 -27.55
N PRO A 300 -5.84 27.37 -27.71
CA PRO A 300 -5.00 27.12 -28.89
C PRO A 300 -4.54 25.66 -28.94
N ILE A 301 -4.89 24.96 -30.03
CA ILE A 301 -4.70 23.52 -30.26
C ILE A 301 -3.61 23.29 -31.33
N ILE A 302 -2.76 22.28 -31.15
CA ILE A 302 -1.93 21.73 -32.23
C ILE A 302 -2.83 20.81 -33.07
N VAL A 303 -3.23 21.28 -34.26
CA VAL A 303 -4.03 20.49 -35.21
C VAL A 303 -3.09 19.89 -36.25
N THR A 304 -3.10 18.57 -36.42
CA THR A 304 -2.59 17.92 -37.63
C THR A 304 -3.70 17.05 -38.18
N ASN A 305 -4.13 17.29 -39.43
CA ASN A 305 -5.19 16.54 -40.13
C ASN A 305 -6.58 16.53 -39.44
N GLY A 306 -6.99 17.62 -38.80
CA GLY A 306 -8.34 17.75 -38.23
C GLY A 306 -8.61 16.93 -36.96
N VAL A 307 -7.56 16.39 -36.33
CA VAL A 307 -7.61 15.75 -35.02
C VAL A 307 -7.10 16.75 -33.98
N THR A 308 -7.94 17.04 -32.98
CA THR A 308 -7.56 17.86 -31.82
C THR A 308 -6.89 16.94 -30.79
N ILE A 309 -5.62 17.21 -30.50
CA ILE A 309 -4.84 16.55 -29.47
C ILE A 309 -4.64 17.56 -28.33
N THR A 310 -5.17 17.25 -27.15
CA THR A 310 -5.02 18.06 -25.93
C THR A 310 -4.38 17.20 -24.85
N ASN A 311 -3.81 17.80 -23.81
CA ASN A 311 -3.27 17.08 -22.64
C ASN A 311 -4.17 17.25 -21.40
N ASN A 312 -5.38 17.80 -21.59
CA ASN A 312 -6.34 18.08 -20.52
C ASN A 312 -7.71 17.58 -20.97
N PHE A 313 -8.10 16.43 -20.43
CA PHE A 313 -9.36 15.74 -20.66
C PHE A 313 -10.13 15.54 -19.37
N LEU A 314 -10.34 16.65 -18.68
CA LEU A 314 -11.20 16.67 -17.51
C LEU A 314 -12.57 16.05 -17.84
N ALA A 315 -12.90 14.94 -17.19
CA ALA A 315 -14.15 14.23 -17.39
C ALA A 315 -14.50 13.39 -16.17
N LEU A 316 -15.79 13.13 -15.99
CA LEU A 316 -16.27 12.24 -14.94
C LEU A 316 -15.91 10.79 -15.29
N ARG A 317 -15.16 10.10 -14.43
CA ARG A 317 -14.73 8.71 -14.62
C ARG A 317 -15.02 7.88 -13.39
N GLY A 318 -15.39 6.63 -13.62
CA GLY A 318 -15.33 5.58 -12.62
C GLY A 318 -13.90 5.05 -12.46
N GLY A 319 -13.67 4.28 -11.40
CA GLY A 319 -12.42 3.52 -11.27
C GLY A 319 -12.23 2.53 -12.43
N ARG A 320 -10.97 2.13 -12.66
CA ARG A 320 -10.57 1.32 -13.83
C ARG A 320 -10.99 -0.14 -13.79
N GLU A 321 -11.57 -0.60 -12.69
CA GLU A 321 -11.74 -2.00 -12.32
C GLU A 321 -10.41 -2.76 -12.17
N LYS A 322 -9.54 -2.75 -13.18
CA LYS A 322 -8.27 -3.43 -13.13
C LYS A 322 -7.12 -2.52 -13.53
N VAL A 323 -6.11 -2.50 -12.66
CA VAL A 323 -4.78 -1.98 -12.96
C VAL A 323 -3.84 -3.17 -13.04
N THR A 324 -3.03 -3.23 -14.10
CA THR A 324 -2.05 -4.30 -14.32
C THR A 324 -0.66 -3.73 -14.28
N PHE A 325 0.23 -4.35 -13.51
CA PHE A 325 1.64 -4.01 -13.46
C PHE A 325 2.39 -4.84 -14.49
N LYS A 326 3.13 -4.18 -15.37
CA LYS A 326 3.91 -4.83 -16.41
C LYS A 326 5.37 -4.41 -16.32
N ARG A 327 6.26 -5.40 -16.25
CA ARG A 327 7.70 -5.13 -16.28
C ARG A 327 8.12 -4.58 -17.63
N VAL A 328 9.03 -3.62 -17.60
CA VAL A 328 9.77 -3.09 -18.73
C VAL A 328 11.26 -3.16 -18.46
N GLU A 329 12.03 -3.22 -19.53
CA GLU A 329 13.48 -3.22 -19.46
C GLU A 329 13.96 -1.79 -19.17
N TYR A 330 14.81 -1.66 -18.15
CA TYR A 330 15.40 -0.38 -17.74
C TYR A 330 16.90 -0.60 -17.55
N ASP A 331 17.67 -0.35 -18.60
CA ASP A 331 19.12 -0.49 -18.57
C ASP A 331 19.78 0.84 -18.19
N SER A 332 20.30 0.92 -16.97
CA SER A 332 21.07 2.08 -16.49
C SER A 332 22.60 1.89 -16.59
N LEU A 333 23.11 0.79 -17.17
CA LEU A 333 24.55 0.47 -17.23
C LEU A 333 25.35 1.26 -18.28
N ILE A 334 24.75 1.64 -19.41
CA ILE A 334 25.48 2.21 -20.57
C ILE A 334 25.13 3.68 -20.82
N GLY A 335 24.46 4.35 -19.87
CA GLY A 335 24.16 5.78 -19.96
C GLY A 335 23.22 6.18 -21.11
N ASN A 336 22.50 5.23 -21.74
CA ASN A 336 21.54 5.52 -22.80
C ASN A 336 20.23 4.74 -22.65
N VAL A 337 19.28 5.45 -22.04
CA VAL A 337 17.86 5.61 -22.38
C VAL A 337 17.02 4.32 -22.46
N PHE A 338 16.20 4.12 -21.43
CA PHE A 338 14.93 3.41 -21.53
C PHE A 338 14.29 3.67 -22.89
N GLN A 339 14.02 2.64 -23.69
CA GLN A 339 13.49 2.83 -25.03
C GLN A 339 12.06 3.36 -24.93
N PRO A 340 11.80 4.64 -25.28
CA PRO A 340 10.47 5.19 -25.11
C PRO A 340 9.48 4.47 -26.03
N PHE A 341 8.30 4.19 -25.52
CA PHE A 341 7.25 3.57 -26.32
C PHE A 341 5.88 4.16 -26.00
N ASN A 342 4.99 4.02 -26.98
CA ASN A 342 3.62 4.46 -26.84
C ASN A 342 2.75 3.32 -26.32
N TYR A 343 1.99 3.59 -25.27
CA TYR A 343 0.98 2.69 -24.73
C TYR A 343 -0.41 3.25 -25.01
N THR A 344 -1.14 2.63 -25.93
CA THR A 344 -2.51 3.02 -26.28
C THR A 344 -3.54 2.14 -25.57
N TYR A 345 -4.55 2.77 -24.96
CA TYR A 345 -5.67 2.11 -24.30
C TYR A 345 -6.98 2.88 -24.53
N THR A 346 -8.09 2.21 -24.26
CA THR A 346 -9.41 2.83 -24.34
C THR A 346 -9.77 3.50 -23.01
N ASP A 347 -9.99 4.81 -23.04
CA ASP A 347 -10.50 5.60 -21.93
C ASP A 347 -12.03 5.65 -21.97
N THR A 348 -12.69 5.16 -20.92
CA THR A 348 -14.15 5.26 -20.74
C THR A 348 -14.47 6.37 -19.73
N TYR A 349 -15.34 7.29 -20.13
CA TYR A 349 -15.72 8.47 -19.33
C TYR A 349 -17.20 8.80 -19.52
N ILE A 350 -17.76 9.60 -18.62
CA ILE A 350 -19.15 10.06 -18.66
C ILE A 350 -19.17 11.52 -19.12
N GLN A 351 -19.96 11.81 -20.15
CA GLN A 351 -20.18 13.17 -20.63
C GLN A 351 -21.63 13.33 -21.08
N GLY A 352 -22.32 14.36 -20.57
CA GLY A 352 -23.75 14.56 -20.86
C GLY A 352 -24.63 13.40 -20.36
N GLY A 353 -24.23 12.74 -19.26
CA GLY A 353 -24.96 11.62 -18.67
C GLY A 353 -24.85 10.28 -19.42
N GLN A 354 -23.99 10.20 -20.46
CA GLN A 354 -23.78 8.98 -21.24
C GLN A 354 -22.33 8.50 -21.12
N PHE A 355 -22.14 7.18 -21.10
CA PHE A 355 -20.81 6.59 -21.23
C PHE A 355 -20.29 6.81 -22.65
N LYS A 356 -19.07 7.35 -22.74
CA LYS A 356 -18.32 7.55 -23.97
C LYS A 356 -16.96 6.87 -23.83
N SER A 357 -16.36 6.59 -24.98
CA SER A 357 -15.05 5.96 -25.05
C SER A 357 -14.21 6.63 -26.13
N ARG A 358 -12.91 6.72 -25.89
CA ARG A 358 -11.92 7.21 -26.86
C ARG A 358 -10.58 6.49 -26.67
N GLN A 359 -9.70 6.62 -27.66
CA GLN A 359 -8.32 6.16 -27.52
C GLN A 359 -7.48 7.21 -26.81
N ALA A 360 -6.74 6.76 -25.81
CA ALA A 360 -5.73 7.49 -25.06
C ALA A 360 -4.38 6.79 -25.28
N THR A 361 -3.31 7.57 -25.46
CA THR A 361 -1.95 7.07 -25.70
C THR A 361 -1.00 7.75 -24.72
N ARG A 362 -0.35 6.94 -23.89
CA ARG A 362 0.74 7.36 -23.01
C ARG A 362 2.07 7.26 -23.72
N THR A 363 2.92 8.26 -23.57
CA THR A 363 4.33 8.17 -23.99
C THR A 363 5.17 7.79 -22.79
N ILE A 364 5.53 6.51 -22.69
CA ILE A 364 6.36 6.02 -21.60
C ILE A 364 7.81 6.31 -21.96
N ILE A 365 8.48 7.17 -21.18
CA ILE A 365 9.89 7.55 -21.37
C ILE A 365 10.81 7.02 -20.25
N ARG A 366 10.21 6.45 -19.21
CA ARG A 366 10.81 5.68 -18.11
C ARG A 366 9.70 4.84 -17.45
N PRO A 367 10.02 3.80 -16.68
CA PRO A 367 9.02 3.08 -15.89
C PRO A 367 8.24 4.04 -14.98
N ASP A 368 6.95 3.76 -14.80
CA ASP A 368 6.07 4.45 -13.86
C ASP A 368 6.51 4.23 -12.41
N ILE A 369 7.04 3.03 -12.13
CA ILE A 369 7.63 2.65 -10.84
C ILE A 369 9.03 2.08 -11.08
N LEU A 370 10.04 2.65 -10.45
CA LEU A 370 11.42 2.17 -10.53
C LEU A 370 11.86 1.64 -9.16
N PHE A 371 12.25 0.37 -9.10
CA PHE A 371 12.90 -0.20 -7.93
C PHE A 371 14.41 0.03 -8.03
N THR A 372 14.99 0.62 -6.99
CA THR A 372 16.40 0.98 -6.91
C THR A 372 16.97 0.69 -5.52
N VAL A 373 18.28 0.80 -5.39
CA VAL A 373 19.02 0.66 -4.14
C VAL A 373 19.97 1.83 -3.98
N GLY A 374 20.06 2.38 -2.78
CA GLY A 374 20.99 3.45 -2.47
C GLY A 374 21.24 3.59 -0.98
N ASP A 375 22.27 4.33 -0.62
CA ASP A 375 22.48 4.75 0.76
C ASP A 375 21.46 5.84 1.09
N ILE A 376 20.38 5.44 1.76
CA ILE A 376 19.30 6.32 2.22
C ILE A 376 19.46 6.68 3.70
N GLY A 377 20.60 6.35 4.30
CA GLY A 377 20.99 6.77 5.64
C GLY A 377 20.24 6.10 6.78
N VAL A 378 20.25 6.79 7.92
CA VAL A 378 19.61 6.41 9.18
C VAL A 378 18.61 7.48 9.58
N SER A 379 17.56 7.10 10.31
CA SER A 379 16.56 8.00 10.84
C SER A 379 17.14 8.87 11.98
N ALA A 380 16.35 9.84 12.44
CA ALA A 380 16.72 10.67 13.60
C ALA A 380 16.92 9.87 14.90
N THR A 381 16.42 8.63 14.97
CA THR A 381 16.62 7.70 16.10
C THR A 381 17.77 6.71 15.88
N LEU A 382 18.61 6.95 14.86
CA LEU A 382 19.78 6.15 14.48
C LEU A 382 19.46 4.76 13.92
N LEU A 383 18.18 4.43 13.73
CA LEU A 383 17.78 3.20 13.05
C LEU A 383 18.02 3.34 11.54
N PRO A 384 18.46 2.28 10.83
CA PRO A 384 18.57 2.35 9.39
C PRO A 384 17.19 2.57 8.77
N VAL A 385 17.08 3.53 7.84
CA VAL A 385 15.87 3.68 7.04
C VAL A 385 15.81 2.47 6.11
N PHE A 386 14.77 1.65 6.15
CA PHE A 386 14.73 0.44 5.32
C PHE A 386 14.42 0.78 3.85
N SER A 387 13.46 1.65 3.61
CA SER A 387 13.11 2.06 2.25
C SER A 387 12.54 3.47 2.23
N THR A 388 12.80 4.20 1.15
CA THR A 388 12.11 5.44 0.81
C THR A 388 11.39 5.30 -0.52
N ARG A 389 10.41 6.17 -0.74
CA ARG A 389 9.64 6.23 -1.98
C ARG A 389 9.25 7.65 -2.30
N THR A 390 8.86 7.89 -3.54
CA THR A 390 8.49 9.23 -4.02
C THR A 390 7.24 9.73 -3.28
N PRO A 391 7.26 10.94 -2.71
CA PRO A 391 6.12 11.41 -1.94
C PRO A 391 4.91 11.76 -2.80
N THR A 392 3.76 11.93 -2.15
CA THR A 392 2.49 12.31 -2.81
C THR A 392 2.50 13.72 -3.44
N THR A 393 3.64 14.44 -3.42
CA THR A 393 3.81 15.80 -3.95
C THR A 393 3.38 15.94 -5.41
N PHE A 394 3.54 14.90 -6.22
CA PHE A 394 3.15 14.89 -7.64
C PHE A 394 1.73 14.38 -7.89
N TRP A 395 1.03 13.90 -6.86
CA TRP A 395 -0.34 13.41 -7.00
C TRP A 395 -1.26 14.60 -7.26
N ARG A 396 -1.98 14.55 -8.38
CA ARG A 396 -2.80 15.67 -8.82
C ARG A 396 -4.17 15.62 -8.16
N SER A 397 -4.46 16.67 -7.40
CA SER A 397 -5.77 16.91 -6.82
C SER A 397 -6.77 17.41 -7.86
N PHE A 398 -7.99 16.88 -7.82
CA PHE A 398 -9.16 17.43 -8.52
C PHE A 398 -10.26 17.87 -7.55
N THR A 399 -9.92 18.18 -6.29
CA THR A 399 -10.89 18.59 -5.26
C THR A 399 -11.77 19.76 -5.71
N ALA A 400 -11.17 20.77 -6.34
CA ALA A 400 -11.87 22.02 -6.71
C ALA A 400 -13.04 21.81 -7.69
N VAL A 401 -12.94 20.81 -8.59
CA VAL A 401 -14.01 20.49 -9.55
C VAL A 401 -14.97 19.42 -9.04
N ASN A 402 -14.53 18.60 -8.09
CA ASN A 402 -15.36 17.56 -7.47
C ASN A 402 -16.17 18.07 -6.27
N ARG A 403 -15.89 19.29 -5.81
CA ARG A 403 -16.62 19.95 -4.74
C ARG A 403 -17.72 20.85 -5.31
N ASP A 404 -18.75 21.09 -4.50
CA ASP A 404 -19.65 22.22 -4.69
C ASP A 404 -18.84 23.55 -4.73
N PRO A 405 -18.79 24.24 -5.88
CA PRO A 405 -18.05 25.50 -6.01
C PRO A 405 -18.66 26.65 -5.21
N THR A 406 -19.91 26.50 -4.73
CA THR A 406 -20.59 27.49 -3.91
C THR A 406 -20.27 27.37 -2.42
N PHE A 407 -19.66 26.25 -2.00
CA PHE A 407 -19.21 26.07 -0.63
C PHE A 407 -17.90 26.83 -0.39
N SER A 408 -18.02 28.09 0.02
CA SER A 408 -16.91 28.92 0.49
C SER A 408 -17.11 29.26 1.96
N VAL A 409 -16.50 28.47 2.84
CA VAL A 409 -16.23 28.93 4.22
C VAL A 409 -14.75 29.32 4.25
N SER A 410 -14.49 30.60 4.52
CA SER A 410 -13.12 31.15 4.58
C SER A 410 -12.27 30.33 5.56
N GLY A 411 -11.15 29.79 5.08
CA GLY A 411 -10.22 28.96 5.87
C GLY A 411 -10.60 27.48 6.04
N VAL A 412 -11.62 26.96 5.32
CA VAL A 412 -12.14 25.58 5.48
C VAL A 412 -12.11 24.78 4.15
N VAL A 413 -11.14 25.06 3.27
CA VAL A 413 -10.77 24.07 2.23
C VAL A 413 -9.75 23.14 2.86
N GLN A 414 -10.21 21.98 3.29
CA GLN A 414 -9.36 20.97 3.92
C GLN A 414 -9.34 19.64 3.18
N ASP A 415 -10.08 19.56 2.08
CA ASP A 415 -10.12 18.37 1.25
C ASP A 415 -9.04 18.46 0.19
N VAL A 416 -8.31 17.36 0.05
CA VAL A 416 -7.15 17.26 -0.83
C VAL A 416 -7.48 16.45 -2.07
N GLY A 417 -8.53 15.62 -2.05
CA GLY A 417 -8.94 14.77 -3.16
C GLY A 417 -10.41 14.94 -3.54
N PRO A 418 -10.95 14.10 -4.44
CA PRO A 418 -10.26 12.96 -5.08
C PRO A 418 -9.17 13.41 -6.06
N GLY A 419 -8.30 12.48 -6.44
CA GLY A 419 -7.15 12.80 -7.28
C GLY A 419 -6.59 11.62 -8.08
N VAL A 420 -5.60 11.93 -8.92
CA VAL A 420 -4.88 10.96 -9.74
C VAL A 420 -3.45 10.83 -9.23
N ILE A 421 -3.03 9.58 -9.02
CA ILE A 421 -1.63 9.25 -8.72
C ILE A 421 -0.84 9.40 -10.03
N GLU A 422 0.24 10.17 -9.97
CA GLU A 422 1.12 10.40 -11.10
C GLU A 422 2.48 9.79 -10.80
N GLY A 423 3.01 9.10 -11.80
CA GLY A 423 4.40 8.73 -11.83
C GLY A 423 5.26 9.90 -12.31
N PRO A 424 6.57 9.71 -12.29
CA PRO A 424 7.24 8.46 -11.97
C PRO A 424 7.61 8.34 -10.48
N ILE A 425 7.51 7.12 -9.93
CA ILE A 425 7.78 6.78 -8.54
C ILE A 425 9.06 5.97 -8.47
N ASP A 426 10.02 6.42 -7.66
CA ASP A 426 11.21 5.65 -7.31
C ASP A 426 11.02 5.04 -5.92
N ILE A 427 11.16 3.72 -5.79
CA ILE A 427 11.18 2.96 -4.53
C ILE A 427 12.62 2.52 -4.28
N THR A 428 13.26 3.08 -3.25
CA THR A 428 14.68 2.89 -2.94
C THR A 428 14.83 2.06 -1.68
N PHE A 429 15.52 0.91 -1.79
CA PHE A 429 15.91 0.11 -0.61
C PHE A 429 17.31 0.49 -0.14
N ASN A 430 17.54 0.40 1.17
CA ASN A 430 18.79 0.83 1.75
C ASN A 430 19.94 -0.15 1.48
N SER A 431 21.02 0.37 0.89
CA SER A 431 22.26 -0.36 0.67
C SER A 431 23.13 -0.49 1.93
N LEU A 432 22.81 0.22 3.02
CA LEU A 432 23.52 0.09 4.29
C LEU A 432 23.34 -1.28 4.93
N LEU A 433 22.25 -2.00 4.61
CA LEU A 433 22.08 -3.36 5.10
C LEU A 433 23.07 -4.29 4.37
N PRO A 434 23.58 -5.34 5.01
CA PRO A 434 23.42 -5.66 6.43
C PRO A 434 24.14 -4.66 7.35
N VAL A 435 23.52 -4.33 8.48
CA VAL A 435 24.07 -3.36 9.45
C VAL A 435 23.93 -3.87 10.88
N TYR A 436 24.92 -3.52 11.70
CA TYR A 436 24.86 -3.68 13.16
C TYR A 436 24.42 -2.36 13.79
N PHE A 437 23.37 -2.42 14.58
CA PHE A 437 22.84 -1.30 15.35
C PHE A 437 23.14 -1.52 16.83
N ASN A 438 24.01 -0.66 17.36
CA ASN A 438 24.40 -0.68 18.76
C ASN A 438 23.60 0.35 19.56
N VAL A 439 23.22 -0.04 20.78
CA VAL A 439 22.70 0.88 21.80
C VAL A 439 23.68 0.92 22.98
N PRO A 440 23.62 1.92 23.87
CA PRO A 440 24.54 2.00 25.00
C PRO A 440 24.58 0.74 25.89
N SER A 441 23.47 0.00 25.97
CA SER A 441 23.35 -1.27 26.70
C SER A 441 23.78 -2.50 25.90
N ALA A 442 24.08 -2.36 24.61
CA ALA A 442 24.47 -3.41 23.68
C ALA A 442 25.47 -2.82 22.66
N ASN A 443 26.69 -2.59 23.14
CA ASN A 443 27.73 -1.82 22.45
C ASN A 443 28.92 -2.66 21.96
N THR A 444 28.73 -3.98 21.90
CA THR A 444 29.65 -4.92 21.24
C THR A 444 28.97 -5.49 19.98
N GLU A 445 29.74 -6.05 19.07
CA GLU A 445 29.19 -6.75 17.89
C GLU A 445 28.28 -7.92 18.29
N ALA A 446 28.64 -8.67 19.35
CA ALA A 446 27.91 -9.84 19.81
C ALA A 446 26.53 -9.50 20.37
N ASP A 447 26.37 -8.29 20.93
CA ASP A 447 25.12 -7.84 21.54
C ASP A 447 24.32 -6.92 20.59
N ALA A 448 24.92 -6.48 19.48
CA ALA A 448 24.30 -5.55 18.54
C ALA A 448 23.06 -6.16 17.88
N PHE A 449 22.07 -5.31 17.62
CA PHE A 449 20.97 -5.70 16.74
C PHE A 449 21.49 -5.80 15.32
N PHE A 450 21.20 -6.90 14.65
CA PHE A 450 21.59 -7.10 13.27
C PHE A 450 20.37 -6.95 12.36
N PHE A 451 20.53 -6.21 11.27
CA PHE A 451 19.49 -6.03 10.27
C PHE A 451 20.03 -6.39 8.90
N ALA A 452 19.34 -7.28 8.20
CA ALA A 452 19.67 -7.66 6.83
C ALA A 452 18.41 -7.81 5.97
N TRP A 453 18.57 -7.66 4.67
CA TRP A 453 17.53 -8.04 3.73
C TRP A 453 17.58 -9.53 3.43
N GLY A 454 16.42 -10.11 3.16
CA GLY A 454 16.35 -11.46 2.62
C GLY A 454 15.06 -11.76 1.88
N SER A 455 14.97 -13.00 1.40
CA SER A 455 13.76 -13.58 0.83
C SER A 455 13.59 -14.98 1.40
N PHE A 456 12.42 -15.24 1.96
CA PHE A 456 12.10 -16.48 2.66
C PHE A 456 10.58 -16.70 2.75
N ASP A 457 10.18 -17.89 3.15
CA ASP A 457 8.81 -18.27 3.49
C ASP A 457 8.78 -19.13 4.78
N GLY A 458 7.68 -19.85 4.95
CA GLY A 458 7.49 -20.83 6.01
C GLY A 458 8.02 -22.23 5.69
N SER A 459 8.79 -22.40 4.60
CA SER A 459 9.48 -23.66 4.33
C SER A 459 10.69 -23.84 5.26
N ALA A 460 11.31 -25.02 5.19
CA ALA A 460 12.56 -25.31 5.88
C ALA A 460 13.79 -24.90 5.05
N ASP A 461 13.59 -24.29 3.88
CA ASP A 461 14.69 -23.89 3.00
C ASP A 461 15.45 -22.70 3.60
N ALA A 462 16.75 -22.62 3.27
CA ALA A 462 17.57 -21.52 3.75
C ALA A 462 17.10 -20.18 3.14
N PRO A 463 17.03 -19.09 3.93
CA PRO A 463 16.70 -17.79 3.40
C PRO A 463 17.78 -17.32 2.41
N VAL A 464 17.37 -16.63 1.35
CA VAL A 464 18.31 -15.86 0.53
C VAL A 464 18.64 -14.58 1.28
N ILE A 465 19.93 -14.29 1.49
CA ILE A 465 20.40 -13.09 2.19
C ILE A 465 21.02 -12.13 1.18
N TYR A 466 20.77 -10.83 1.35
CA TYR A 466 21.30 -9.78 0.47
C TYR A 466 22.27 -8.84 1.20
N PRO A 467 23.21 -8.23 0.47
CA PRO A 467 23.38 -8.34 -0.99
C PRO A 467 24.03 -9.65 -1.42
N THR A 468 23.78 -10.06 -2.67
CA THR A 468 24.46 -11.22 -3.27
C THR A 468 25.88 -10.80 -3.68
N PHE A 469 26.83 -10.83 -2.75
CA PHE A 469 28.22 -10.55 -3.07
C PHE A 469 28.81 -11.69 -3.91
N GLY A 470 29.29 -11.39 -5.12
CA GLY A 470 30.24 -12.27 -5.85
C GLY A 470 29.70 -13.10 -7.02
N ASP A 471 28.38 -13.19 -7.26
CA ASP A 471 27.79 -14.03 -8.33
C ASP A 471 27.31 -13.25 -9.59
N LEU A 472 27.73 -11.99 -9.74
CA LEU A 472 27.22 -11.10 -10.79
C LEU A 472 28.20 -10.99 -11.97
N SER A 473 27.87 -11.64 -13.09
CA SER A 473 28.56 -11.42 -14.38
C SER A 473 27.85 -10.34 -15.19
N VAL A 474 28.58 -9.64 -16.07
CA VAL A 474 27.98 -8.64 -16.99
C VAL A 474 26.88 -9.27 -17.85
N SER A 475 27.02 -10.52 -18.28
CA SER A 475 25.99 -11.24 -19.04
C SER A 475 24.74 -11.57 -18.23
N LEU A 476 24.88 -11.86 -16.93
CA LEU A 476 23.74 -12.03 -16.02
C LEU A 476 23.03 -10.69 -15.76
N LEU A 477 23.80 -9.61 -15.53
CA LEU A 477 23.26 -8.26 -15.36
C LEU A 477 22.49 -7.80 -16.59
N THR A 478 23.04 -8.02 -17.79
CA THR A 478 22.34 -7.73 -19.05
C THR A 478 21.08 -8.58 -19.18
N ARG A 479 21.13 -9.90 -18.96
CA ARG A 479 19.93 -10.77 -19.06
C ARG A 479 18.82 -10.39 -18.07
N LEU A 480 19.18 -9.99 -16.85
CA LEU A 480 18.23 -9.54 -15.83
C LEU A 480 17.70 -8.14 -16.13
N ALA A 481 18.51 -7.25 -16.71
CA ALA A 481 18.06 -5.95 -17.19
C ALA A 481 17.15 -6.07 -18.43
N THR A 482 17.37 -7.09 -19.28
CA THR A 482 16.71 -7.28 -20.58
C THR A 482 15.71 -8.46 -20.64
N GLY A 483 15.13 -8.86 -19.50
CA GLY A 483 13.96 -9.78 -19.46
C GLY A 483 14.12 -11.16 -20.13
N GLY A 484 15.33 -11.74 -20.19
CA GLY A 484 15.57 -12.96 -20.96
C GLY A 484 14.82 -14.20 -20.46
N ALA A 485 13.89 -14.71 -21.27
CA ALA A 485 13.12 -15.93 -21.01
C ALA A 485 13.94 -17.24 -21.15
N ASN A 486 13.70 -18.12 -20.19
CA ASN A 486 13.90 -19.59 -20.14
C ASN A 486 15.32 -20.19 -20.28
N GLY A 487 15.81 -20.65 -19.13
CA GLY A 487 16.92 -21.59 -19.01
C GLY A 487 17.02 -22.09 -17.57
N GLY A 488 16.18 -23.08 -17.22
CA GLY A 488 16.16 -23.90 -16.02
C GLY A 488 17.15 -23.58 -14.89
N ALA A 489 16.78 -22.65 -14.02
CA ALA A 489 16.98 -22.85 -12.60
C ALA A 489 15.60 -23.24 -12.07
N SER A 490 15.45 -24.48 -11.62
CA SER A 490 14.28 -24.88 -10.83
C SER A 490 14.24 -23.97 -9.60
N THR A 491 13.36 -22.97 -9.62
CA THR A 491 13.13 -22.11 -8.47
C THR A 491 12.21 -22.85 -7.49
N PRO A 492 12.39 -22.70 -6.17
CA PRO A 492 11.46 -23.29 -5.17
C PRO A 492 10.05 -22.66 -5.20
N TRP A 493 9.81 -21.71 -6.10
CA TRP A 493 8.66 -20.81 -6.10
C TRP A 493 7.76 -20.99 -7.32
N ASP A 494 7.64 -22.20 -7.84
CA ASP A 494 6.45 -22.56 -8.63
C ASP A 494 5.24 -22.59 -7.69
N ILE A 495 4.76 -21.40 -7.35
CA ILE A 495 3.53 -21.18 -6.61
C ILE A 495 2.40 -21.54 -7.57
N ALA A 496 1.82 -22.73 -7.37
CA ALA A 496 0.54 -23.06 -7.98
C ALA A 496 -0.47 -21.95 -7.61
N PRO A 497 -1.18 -21.36 -8.58
CA PRO A 497 -2.17 -20.33 -8.29
C PRO A 497 -3.27 -20.93 -7.42
N PHE A 498 -3.60 -20.21 -6.34
CA PHE A 498 -4.83 -20.23 -5.55
C PHE A 498 -5.64 -21.54 -5.52
N LEU A 499 -5.76 -22.12 -4.32
CA LEU A 499 -6.78 -23.11 -3.97
C LEU A 499 -8.15 -22.66 -4.51
N THR A 500 -8.57 -23.23 -5.64
CA THR A 500 -9.92 -23.06 -6.15
C THR A 500 -10.81 -24.00 -5.34
N VAL A 501 -11.56 -23.44 -4.38
CA VAL A 501 -12.63 -24.19 -3.72
C VAL A 501 -13.79 -24.32 -4.70
N THR A 502 -13.81 -25.41 -5.47
CA THR A 502 -15.03 -25.82 -6.17
C THR A 502 -16.00 -26.43 -5.19
N THR A 503 -17.10 -25.75 -4.91
CA THR A 503 -18.23 -26.34 -4.19
C THR A 503 -19.00 -27.25 -5.14
N ASN A 504 -18.96 -28.56 -4.92
CA ASN A 504 -20.01 -29.44 -5.43
C ASN A 504 -21.19 -29.39 -4.46
N GLY A 505 -22.41 -29.36 -5.01
CA GLY A 505 -23.68 -29.01 -4.35
C GLY A 505 -24.18 -29.94 -3.24
N THR A 506 -23.31 -30.54 -2.43
CA THR A 506 -23.68 -31.43 -1.30
C THR A 506 -22.95 -31.15 0.01
N GLY A 507 -22.15 -30.08 0.11
CA GLY A 507 -21.72 -29.55 1.43
C GLY A 507 -20.83 -30.47 2.28
N GLN A 508 -20.05 -31.38 1.68
CA GLN A 508 -19.00 -32.13 2.38
C GLN A 508 -17.61 -31.67 1.94
N VAL A 509 -16.78 -31.30 2.92
CA VAL A 509 -15.34 -31.04 2.76
C VAL A 509 -14.60 -32.37 2.97
N THR A 510 -13.82 -32.81 1.98
CA THR A 510 -12.93 -33.98 2.14
C THR A 510 -11.55 -33.59 1.64
N ALA A 511 -10.58 -33.53 2.55
CA ALA A 511 -9.17 -33.41 2.21
C ALA A 511 -8.65 -34.82 1.87
N GLY A 512 -8.28 -35.05 0.61
CA GLY A 512 -7.65 -36.28 0.16
C GLY A 512 -6.19 -36.03 -0.20
N THR A 513 -5.26 -36.64 0.54
CA THR A 513 -3.86 -36.76 0.13
C THR A 513 -3.75 -37.82 -0.96
N GLY A 514 -3.18 -37.45 -2.11
CA GLY A 514 -2.93 -38.40 -3.19
C GLY A 514 -1.88 -39.43 -2.77
N ALA A 515 -2.33 -40.66 -2.51
CA ALA A 515 -1.46 -41.80 -2.27
C ALA A 515 -0.78 -42.22 -3.59
N GLY A 516 0.55 -42.13 -3.64
CA GLY A 516 1.36 -42.76 -4.68
C GLY A 516 1.43 -44.27 -4.46
N GLY A 517 0.74 -45.02 -5.31
CA GLY A 517 0.80 -46.49 -5.35
C GLY A 517 1.78 -47.00 -6.39
N GLY A 518 2.93 -47.51 -5.92
CA GLY A 518 3.63 -48.75 -6.32
C GLY A 518 4.08 -48.99 -7.77
N THR A 519 5.35 -49.36 -7.93
CA THR A 519 5.76 -50.78 -8.17
C THR A 519 7.28 -50.96 -8.01
N THR A 520 7.65 -51.92 -7.17
CA THR A 520 8.97 -52.58 -7.03
C THR A 520 9.06 -53.77 -8.00
N PRO A 521 10.23 -54.40 -8.24
CA PRO A 521 11.08 -55.06 -7.22
C PRO A 521 12.23 -54.21 -6.67
#